data_AF-A0A3D5FND4-F1
#
_entry.id   AF-A0A3D5FND4-F1
#
_cell.length_a   1.000
_cell.length_b   1.000
_cell.length_c   1.000
_cell.angle_alpha   90.00
_cell.angle_beta   90.00
_cell.angle_gamma   90.00
#
_symmetry.space_group_name_H-M   'P 1'
#
loop_
_entity.id
_entity.type
_entity.pdbx_description
1 polymer ?
#
loop_
_entity_poly.entity_id
_entity_poly.type
_entity_poly.pdbx_seq_one_letter_code
_entity_poly.pdbx_strand_id
1 'polypeptide(L)'
;PPPDGMGPGPEGVEGGLLIEGEGDLADLPLAPECSDELRNNEQDPQAENVPCGDREGNLIFRTICNMPGFESQAISLPDGRGAGCFGLEALRGEIAFEIVAEDGTVLFNTNMGKEAYMGLHLEGPGVFEVRSVDGSPDGGVTIRFTDVALD
;
A
#
# COMPACT_ATOMS: atom_id res chain seq x y z
N PRO A 1 -42.75 -20.14 -15.58
CA PRO A 1 -41.78 -19.06 -15.32
C PRO A 1 -40.91 -19.38 -14.10
N PRO A 2 -39.59 -19.57 -14.25
CA PRO A 2 -38.70 -19.51 -13.11
C PRO A 2 -38.42 -18.03 -12.78
N PRO A 3 -38.39 -17.62 -11.50
CA PRO A 3 -37.84 -16.32 -11.14
C PRO A 3 -36.31 -16.38 -11.18
N ASP A 4 -35.77 -15.53 -12.04
CA ASP A 4 -34.66 -14.60 -11.82
C ASP A 4 -33.57 -14.98 -10.80
N GLY A 5 -32.38 -15.27 -11.35
CA GLY A 5 -31.24 -14.37 -11.20
C GLY A 5 -30.77 -14.05 -9.78
N MET A 6 -29.98 -14.95 -9.20
CA MET A 6 -28.82 -14.58 -8.41
C MET A 6 -27.74 -15.61 -8.71
N GLY A 7 -26.89 -15.31 -9.70
CA GLY A 7 -25.56 -15.90 -9.68
C GLY A 7 -24.89 -15.44 -8.39
N PRO A 8 -24.17 -16.31 -7.65
CA PRO A 8 -23.35 -15.81 -6.56
C PRO A 8 -22.42 -14.75 -7.16
N GLY A 9 -22.44 -13.54 -6.58
CA GLY A 9 -21.37 -12.59 -6.82
C GLY A 9 -20.04 -13.25 -6.50
N PRO A 10 -18.91 -12.76 -7.04
CA PRO A 10 -17.61 -13.30 -6.67
C PRO A 10 -17.54 -13.34 -5.14
N GLU A 11 -17.28 -14.53 -4.63
CA GLU A 11 -17.23 -14.85 -3.21
C GLU A 11 -16.36 -13.79 -2.52
N GLY A 12 -16.94 -13.14 -1.51
CA GLY A 12 -16.21 -12.22 -0.65
C GLY A 12 -14.97 -12.95 -0.13
N VAL A 13 -13.80 -12.40 -0.44
CA VAL A 13 -12.51 -12.97 -0.08
C VAL A 13 -12.30 -12.70 1.41
N GLU A 14 -12.81 -13.60 2.26
CA GLU A 14 -12.46 -13.66 3.68
C GLU A 14 -10.96 -14.01 3.77
N GLY A 15 -10.09 -13.01 3.92
CA GLY A 15 -8.65 -13.23 4.10
C GLY A 15 -7.70 -12.06 3.82
N GLY A 16 -8.19 -10.92 3.33
CA GLY A 16 -7.35 -9.81 2.88
C GLY A 16 -7.33 -8.57 3.78
N LEU A 17 -8.10 -8.54 4.86
CA LEU A 17 -8.15 -7.37 5.73
C LEU A 17 -6.95 -7.36 6.69
N LEU A 18 -6.24 -6.25 6.73
CA LEU A 18 -5.30 -5.95 7.81
C LEU A 18 -6.11 -5.35 8.96
N ILE A 19 -5.93 -5.91 10.16
CA ILE A 19 -6.67 -5.51 11.35
C ILE A 19 -5.68 -4.97 12.37
N GLU A 20 -5.90 -3.73 12.81
CA GLU A 20 -5.12 -3.09 13.87
C GLU A 20 -5.06 -3.98 15.12
N GLY A 21 -3.87 -4.12 15.71
CA GLY A 21 -3.71 -4.89 16.94
C GLY A 21 -3.58 -6.40 16.74
N GLU A 22 -3.70 -6.90 15.50
CA GLU A 22 -3.77 -8.34 15.24
C GLU A 22 -2.44 -8.95 14.77
N GLY A 23 -2.01 -10.03 15.43
CA GLY A 23 -0.81 -10.79 15.05
C GLY A 23 0.45 -9.92 15.02
N ASP A 24 1.17 -9.96 13.88
CA ASP A 24 2.39 -9.17 13.65
C ASP A 24 2.12 -7.65 13.52
N LEU A 25 0.86 -7.23 13.50
CA LEU A 25 0.44 -5.83 13.39
C LEU A 25 0.21 -5.19 14.77
N ALA A 26 0.27 -5.98 15.85
CA ALA A 26 -0.01 -5.53 17.21
C ALA A 26 0.92 -4.41 17.70
N ASP A 27 2.15 -4.38 17.20
CA ASP A 27 3.17 -3.41 17.58
C ASP A 27 3.24 -2.21 16.61
N LEU A 28 2.40 -2.18 15.56
CA LEU A 28 2.39 -1.05 14.65
C LEU A 28 1.78 0.19 15.35
N PRO A 29 2.39 1.37 15.20
CA PRO A 29 1.75 2.60 15.63
C PRO A 29 0.44 2.84 14.86
N LEU A 30 -0.42 3.64 15.47
CA LEU A 30 -1.65 4.10 14.81
C LEU A 30 -1.30 4.94 13.59
N ALA A 31 -1.89 4.60 12.44
CA ALA A 31 -1.79 5.43 11.25
C ALA A 31 -2.34 6.84 11.54
N PRO A 32 -1.71 7.91 11.02
CA PRO A 32 -2.22 9.27 11.16
C PRO A 32 -3.56 9.43 10.42
N GLU A 33 -4.32 10.46 10.77
CA GLU A 33 -5.54 10.81 10.02
C GLU A 33 -5.19 11.32 8.63
N CYS A 34 -5.87 10.81 7.60
CA CYS A 34 -5.70 11.32 6.25
C CYS A 34 -6.14 12.77 6.14
N SER A 35 -5.26 13.57 5.57
CA SER A 35 -5.48 14.99 5.29
C SER A 35 -4.65 15.40 4.07
N ASP A 36 -5.04 16.50 3.42
CA ASP A 36 -4.24 17.04 2.32
C ASP A 36 -2.83 17.43 2.79
N GLU A 37 -2.69 17.90 4.03
CA GLU A 37 -1.39 18.22 4.62
C GLU A 37 -0.50 16.98 4.72
N LEU A 38 -1.02 15.86 5.25
CA LEU A 38 -0.27 14.60 5.30
C LEU A 38 0.14 14.14 3.91
N ARG A 39 -0.79 14.11 2.95
CA ARG A 39 -0.51 13.72 1.57
C ARG A 39 0.58 14.59 0.92
N ASN A 40 0.60 15.88 1.23
CA ASN A 40 1.61 16.80 0.70
C ASN A 40 2.97 16.61 1.38
N ASN A 41 3.00 16.39 2.70
CA ASN A 41 4.24 16.16 3.45
C ASN A 41 4.92 14.84 3.06
N GLU A 42 4.13 13.84 2.66
CA GLU A 42 4.66 12.55 2.22
C GLU A 42 5.27 12.59 0.81
N GLN A 43 5.16 13.69 0.05
CA GLN A 43 5.75 13.77 -1.29
C GLN A 43 7.28 13.69 -1.27
N ASP A 44 7.90 14.12 -0.17
CA ASP A 44 9.35 14.12 0.02
C ASP A 44 9.86 12.90 0.81
N PRO A 45 11.16 12.56 0.71
CA PRO A 45 11.77 11.55 1.55
C PRO A 45 11.66 11.84 3.05
N GLN A 46 11.34 10.81 3.83
CA GLN A 46 11.30 10.85 5.29
C GLN A 46 12.69 10.66 5.90
N ALA A 47 13.55 9.92 5.19
CA ALA A 47 14.97 9.77 5.48
C ALA A 47 15.75 9.42 4.21
N GLU A 48 17.04 9.72 4.20
CA GLU A 48 17.97 9.40 3.11
C GLU A 48 18.99 8.36 3.57
N ASN A 49 19.64 7.68 2.62
CA ASN A 49 20.67 6.66 2.87
C ASN A 49 20.15 5.48 3.72
N VAL A 50 18.89 5.10 3.52
CA VAL A 50 18.27 3.97 4.20
C VAL A 50 18.64 2.68 3.48
N PRO A 51 19.22 1.69 4.17
CA PRO A 51 19.59 0.41 3.57
C PRO A 51 18.37 -0.33 3.01
N CYS A 52 18.53 -0.90 1.81
CA CYS A 52 17.60 -1.80 1.18
C CYS A 52 18.35 -2.85 0.34
N GLY A 53 18.53 -4.04 0.91
CA GLY A 53 19.40 -5.07 0.33
C GLY A 53 20.85 -4.59 0.26
N ASP A 54 21.47 -4.72 -0.91
CA ASP A 54 22.84 -4.26 -1.19
C ASP A 54 22.92 -2.77 -1.59
N ARG A 55 21.81 -2.04 -1.50
CA ARG A 55 21.69 -0.63 -1.91
C ARG A 55 21.25 0.24 -0.74
N GLU A 56 21.41 1.55 -0.90
CA GLU A 56 20.84 2.56 -0.02
C GLU A 56 19.94 3.49 -0.85
N GLY A 57 18.92 4.06 -0.22
CA GLY A 57 17.98 4.93 -0.90
C GLY A 57 17.20 5.84 0.03
N ASN A 58 16.13 6.40 -0.52
CA ASN A 58 15.26 7.34 0.17
C ASN A 58 14.07 6.59 0.76
N LEU A 59 13.87 6.68 2.08
CA LEU A 59 12.68 6.16 2.73
C LEU A 59 11.49 7.06 2.40
N ILE A 60 10.46 6.46 1.82
CA ILE A 60 9.24 7.13 1.42
C ILE A 60 8.07 6.51 2.19
N PHE A 61 7.17 7.36 2.68
CA PHE A 61 5.88 6.94 3.23
C PHE A 61 4.75 7.28 2.27
N ARG A 62 3.73 6.43 2.24
CA ARG A 62 2.45 6.72 1.59
C ARG A 62 1.33 6.25 2.50
N THR A 63 0.52 7.18 2.96
CA THR A 63 -0.68 6.90 3.74
C THR A 63 -1.92 6.97 2.86
N ILE A 64 -2.70 5.90 2.89
CA ILE A 64 -4.06 5.83 2.30
C ILE A 64 -5.07 5.55 3.41
N CYS A 65 -6.30 6.01 3.21
CA CYS A 65 -7.42 5.73 4.11
C CYS A 65 -8.61 5.23 3.30
N ASN A 66 -9.42 4.37 3.90
CA ASN A 66 -10.64 3.84 3.28
C ASN A 66 -11.78 4.89 3.34
N MET A 67 -11.55 6.06 2.75
CA MET A 67 -12.48 7.18 2.72
C MET A 67 -12.33 8.05 1.46
N PRO A 68 -13.43 8.68 0.99
CA PRO A 68 -13.44 9.57 -0.18
C PRO A 68 -12.33 10.62 -0.22
N GLY A 69 -11.52 10.58 -1.28
CA GLY A 69 -10.45 11.53 -1.58
C GLY A 69 -9.07 11.14 -1.06
N PHE A 70 -8.98 10.06 -0.28
CA PHE A 70 -7.74 9.56 0.32
C PHE A 70 -7.56 8.04 0.14
N GLU A 71 -8.39 7.40 -0.70
CA GLU A 71 -8.33 5.97 -0.97
C GLU A 71 -7.05 5.58 -1.70
N SER A 72 -6.37 6.52 -2.35
CA SER A 72 -5.21 6.20 -3.16
C SER A 72 -4.08 7.24 -3.12
N GLN A 73 -2.88 6.75 -3.41
CA GLN A 73 -1.65 7.52 -3.50
C GLN A 73 -0.75 6.96 -4.60
N ALA A 74 -0.08 7.86 -5.33
CA ALA A 74 0.85 7.47 -6.39
C ALA A 74 2.27 7.20 -5.84
N ILE A 75 2.92 6.21 -6.45
CA ILE A 75 4.36 5.96 -6.38
C ILE A 75 4.91 6.21 -7.79
N SER A 76 5.66 7.29 -7.97
CA SER A 76 6.28 7.62 -9.26
C SER A 76 7.76 7.26 -9.22
N LEU A 77 8.18 6.40 -10.14
CA LEU A 77 9.57 5.98 -10.28
C LEU A 77 10.11 6.48 -11.63
N PRO A 78 11.06 7.44 -11.62
CA PRO A 78 11.78 7.83 -12.84
C PRO A 78 12.60 6.69 -13.44
N ASP A 79 13.12 6.91 -14.65
CA ASP A 79 14.07 5.99 -15.26
C ASP A 79 15.31 5.79 -14.37
N GLY A 80 15.80 4.56 -14.28
CA GLY A 80 16.91 4.20 -13.38
C GLY A 80 16.56 4.22 -11.88
N ARG A 81 15.28 4.21 -11.51
CA ARG A 81 14.82 4.15 -10.11
C ARG A 81 13.96 2.93 -9.86
N GLY A 82 13.99 2.41 -8.64
CA GLY A 82 13.18 1.29 -8.20
C GLY A 82 12.69 1.49 -6.77
N ALA A 83 11.59 0.83 -6.40
CA ALA A 83 11.12 0.78 -5.02
C ALA A 83 11.22 -0.65 -4.50
N GLY A 84 11.73 -0.81 -3.28
CA GLY A 84 11.82 -2.10 -2.61
C GLY A 84 11.75 -1.95 -1.10
N CYS A 85 12.00 -3.06 -0.40
CA CYS A 85 11.96 -3.10 1.07
C CYS A 85 10.65 -2.57 1.65
N PHE A 86 9.55 -2.97 0.99
CA PHE A 86 8.20 -2.58 1.39
C PHE A 86 7.91 -3.08 2.81
N GLY A 87 7.23 -2.23 3.57
CA GLY A 87 6.81 -2.51 4.92
C GLY A 87 5.56 -1.73 5.27
N LEU A 88 4.95 -2.09 6.41
CA LEU A 88 3.92 -1.29 7.04
C LEU A 88 4.61 -0.46 8.11
N GLU A 89 4.36 0.85 8.10
CA GLU A 89 4.84 1.77 9.12
C GLU A 89 3.78 1.99 10.19
N ALA A 90 2.51 2.06 9.80
CA ALA A 90 1.41 2.31 10.72
C ALA A 90 0.09 1.74 10.19
N LEU A 91 -0.83 1.41 11.09
CA LEU A 91 -2.15 0.85 10.77
C LEU A 91 -3.21 1.42 11.72
N ARG A 92 -4.42 1.64 11.22
CA ARG A 92 -5.58 2.05 11.99
C ARG A 92 -6.80 1.29 11.50
N GLY A 93 -7.63 0.80 12.42
CA GLY A 93 -8.88 0.12 12.09
C GLY A 93 -8.65 -1.12 11.21
N GLU A 94 -9.51 -1.28 10.21
CA GLU A 94 -9.46 -2.41 9.27
C GLU A 94 -9.28 -1.89 7.85
N ILE A 95 -8.30 -2.40 7.11
CA ILE A 95 -8.09 -1.97 5.71
C ILE A 95 -7.46 -3.08 4.86
N ALA A 96 -7.95 -3.22 3.63
CA ALA A 96 -7.32 -3.98 2.57
C ALA A 96 -6.84 -3.01 1.49
N PHE A 97 -5.69 -3.30 0.89
CA PHE A 97 -5.12 -2.47 -0.17
C PHE A 97 -4.45 -3.29 -1.26
N GLU A 98 -4.26 -2.65 -2.40
CA GLU A 98 -3.51 -3.16 -3.53
C GLU A 98 -2.49 -2.15 -4.04
N ILE A 99 -1.47 -2.65 -4.72
CA ILE A 99 -0.54 -1.85 -5.51
C ILE A 99 -0.71 -2.26 -6.97
N VAL A 100 -1.02 -1.29 -7.81
CA VAL A 100 -1.29 -1.51 -9.24
C VAL A 100 -0.36 -0.69 -10.11
N ALA A 101 -0.02 -1.22 -11.29
CA ALA A 101 0.62 -0.47 -12.34
C ALA A 101 -0.39 0.44 -13.07
N GLU A 102 0.11 1.42 -13.83
CA GLU A 102 -0.70 2.35 -14.62
C GLU A 102 -1.65 1.65 -15.61
N ASP A 103 -1.28 0.48 -16.13
CA ASP A 103 -2.12 -0.33 -17.03
C ASP A 103 -3.21 -1.15 -16.32
N GLY A 104 -3.30 -1.04 -14.99
CA GLY A 104 -4.24 -1.74 -14.14
C GLY A 104 -3.77 -3.12 -13.67
N THR A 105 -2.54 -3.54 -14.00
CA THR A 105 -1.98 -4.79 -13.49
C THR A 105 -1.80 -4.73 -11.97
N VAL A 106 -2.41 -5.66 -11.24
CA VAL A 106 -2.23 -5.81 -9.79
C VAL A 106 -0.87 -6.46 -9.53
N LEU A 107 0.03 -5.71 -8.91
CA LEU A 107 1.37 -6.16 -8.53
C LEU A 107 1.39 -6.74 -7.10
N PHE A 108 0.52 -6.21 -6.25
CA PHE A 108 0.30 -6.70 -4.90
C PHE A 108 -1.15 -6.48 -4.49
N ASN A 109 -1.70 -7.40 -3.70
CA ASN A 109 -2.85 -7.13 -2.84
C ASN A 109 -2.68 -7.90 -1.52
N THR A 110 -3.36 -7.45 -0.48
CA THR A 110 -3.22 -7.99 0.89
C THR A 110 -3.48 -9.49 1.02
N ASN A 111 -4.30 -10.11 0.15
CA ASN A 111 -4.50 -11.57 0.15
C ASN A 111 -3.24 -12.36 -0.25
N MET A 112 -2.27 -11.72 -0.93
CA MET A 112 -0.99 -12.34 -1.28
C MET A 112 -0.10 -12.56 -0.06
N GLY A 113 -0.41 -11.89 1.06
CA GLY A 113 0.25 -12.08 2.34
C GLY A 113 1.55 -11.28 2.52
N LYS A 114 2.04 -11.30 3.76
CA LYS A 114 3.18 -10.51 4.23
C LYS A 114 4.47 -10.79 3.47
N GLU A 115 4.77 -12.05 3.16
CA GLU A 115 6.00 -12.42 2.44
C GLU A 115 6.03 -11.84 1.02
N ALA A 116 4.89 -11.88 0.31
CA ALA A 116 4.77 -11.28 -1.01
C ALA A 116 4.94 -9.75 -0.95
N TYR A 117 4.40 -9.11 0.09
CA TYR A 117 4.56 -7.68 0.30
C TYR A 117 6.02 -7.30 0.58
N MET A 118 6.68 -8.00 1.52
CA MET A 118 8.08 -7.73 1.88
C MET A 118 9.05 -8.03 0.73
N GLY A 119 8.70 -8.96 -0.16
CA GLY A 119 9.45 -9.30 -1.36
C GLY A 119 9.14 -8.43 -2.58
N LEU A 120 8.18 -7.52 -2.50
CA LEU A 120 7.77 -6.68 -3.62
C LEU A 120 8.92 -5.75 -4.05
N HIS A 121 9.15 -5.69 -5.37
CA HIS A 121 10.07 -4.76 -6.01
C HIS A 121 9.37 -4.16 -7.22
N LEU A 122 9.44 -2.82 -7.32
CA LEU A 122 8.92 -2.05 -8.46
C LEU A 122 10.12 -1.45 -9.19
N GLU A 123 10.08 -1.46 -10.51
CA GLU A 123 11.14 -0.90 -11.36
C GLU A 123 10.54 0.20 -12.26
N GLY A 124 11.23 1.33 -12.33
CA GLY A 124 10.89 2.43 -13.23
C GLY A 124 11.46 2.26 -14.64
N PRO A 125 11.09 3.14 -15.58
CA PRO A 125 10.17 4.26 -15.39
C PRO A 125 8.70 3.82 -15.31
N GLY A 126 7.93 4.38 -14.37
CA GLY A 126 6.51 4.08 -14.23
C GLY A 126 5.81 4.83 -13.11
N VAL A 127 4.48 4.89 -13.19
CA VAL A 127 3.61 5.33 -12.09
C VAL A 127 2.81 4.12 -11.62
N PHE A 128 2.86 3.90 -10.31
CA PHE A 128 2.09 2.88 -9.61
C PHE A 128 1.15 3.55 -8.64
N GLU A 129 0.09 2.86 -8.25
CA GLU A 129 -0.89 3.40 -7.32
C GLU A 129 -1.14 2.41 -6.20
N VAL A 130 -1.07 2.92 -4.97
CA VAL A 130 -1.50 2.22 -3.76
C VAL A 130 -2.95 2.60 -3.57
N ARG A 131 -3.85 1.62 -3.46
CA ARG A 131 -5.31 1.85 -3.39
C ARG A 131 -5.92 1.04 -2.26
N SER A 132 -6.75 1.68 -1.45
CA SER A 132 -7.68 0.99 -0.55
C SER A 132 -8.77 0.32 -1.38
N VAL A 133 -9.07 -0.93 -1.06
CA VAL A 133 -10.08 -1.74 -1.78
C VAL A 133 -11.19 -2.26 -0.87
N ASP A 134 -10.94 -2.30 0.44
CA ASP A 134 -11.92 -2.69 1.46
C ASP A 134 -11.47 -2.19 2.83
N GLY A 135 -12.36 -2.23 3.83
CA GLY A 135 -12.03 -1.87 5.21
C GLY A 135 -13.16 -1.20 6.00
N SER A 136 -12.83 -0.79 7.22
CA SER A 136 -13.69 0.07 8.03
C SER A 136 -13.62 1.53 7.55
N PRO A 137 -14.64 2.37 7.81
CA PRO A 137 -14.63 3.78 7.35
C PRO A 137 -13.53 4.65 7.95
N ASP A 138 -12.93 4.22 9.06
CA ASP A 138 -11.78 4.83 9.74
C ASP A 138 -10.45 4.10 9.45
N GLY A 139 -10.50 3.08 8.57
CA GLY A 139 -9.35 2.28 8.18
C GLY A 139 -8.29 3.11 7.48
N GLY A 140 -7.03 2.93 7.86
CA GLY A 140 -5.91 3.64 7.26
C GLY A 140 -4.61 2.87 7.43
N VAL A 141 -3.74 2.97 6.43
CA VAL A 141 -2.43 2.33 6.44
C VAL A 141 -1.37 3.28 5.92
N THR A 142 -0.26 3.38 6.64
CA THR A 142 0.97 4.00 6.16
C THR A 142 1.88 2.91 5.67
N ILE A 143 2.10 2.86 4.37
CA ILE A 143 3.13 2.00 3.80
C ILE A 143 4.47 2.73 3.78
N ARG A 144 5.55 1.97 3.94
CA ARG A 144 6.91 2.44 3.71
C ARG A 144 7.59 1.64 2.63
N PHE A 145 8.45 2.29 1.87
CA PHE A 145 9.35 1.66 0.91
C PHE A 145 10.60 2.51 0.75
N THR A 146 11.65 1.91 0.21
CA THR A 146 12.88 2.62 -0.12
C THR A 146 12.97 2.80 -1.62
N ASP A 147 13.03 4.05 -2.07
CA ASP A 147 13.33 4.42 -3.46
C ASP A 147 14.85 4.43 -3.68
N VAL A 148 15.33 3.51 -4.50
CA VAL A 148 16.75 3.20 -4.76
C VAL A 148 17.13 3.48 -6.21
N ALA A 149 18.41 3.78 -6.44
CA ALA A 149 18.95 3.81 -7.80
C ALA A 149 19.09 2.38 -8.35
N LEU A 150 18.77 2.21 -9.63
CA LEU A 150 19.03 1.01 -10.43
C LEU A 150 20.19 1.35 -11.36
N ASP A 151 21.42 0.99 -10.97
CA ASP A 151 22.61 1.09 -11.84
C ASP A 151 22.55 0.14 -13.04
#